data_AF-A0A936WQV4-F1
#
_entry.id   AF-A0A936WQV4-F1
#
_cell.length_a   1.000
_cell.length_b   1.000
_cell.length_c   1.000
_cell.angle_alpha   90.00
_cell.angle_beta   90.00
_cell.angle_gamma   90.00
#
_symmetry.space_group_name_H-M   'P 1'
#
loop_
_entity.id
_entity.type
_entity.pdbx_description
1 polymer ?
#
loop_
_entity_poly.entity_id
_entity_poly.type
_entity_poly.pdbx_seq_one_letter_code
_entity_poly.pdbx_strand_id
1 'polypeptide(L)'
;MNDFFAYLEKLELIAFFAGFPLIYFLVMAYKSQLQSSKYSFLKQIPNHLSFGYALAVLLYVGMKVYQQVSNQDGFHFSNLFIGDNRYYIIWAYAGLIFWLPFLKSKPILVLLHSLVFFFIFLFFIYLYINGEAEKAVVTNSTQLYFYSILLNCFTVLFATTLFLIFSRNKKS
;
A
#
# COMPACT_ATOMS: atom_id res chain seq x y z
N MET A 1 -4.39 26.72 6.05
CA MET A 1 -4.00 25.60 6.95
C MET A 1 -4.54 24.26 6.43
N ASN A 2 -5.81 24.18 6.02
CA ASN A 2 -6.41 22.94 5.51
C ASN A 2 -5.67 22.33 4.32
N ASP A 3 -5.24 23.14 3.35
CA ASP A 3 -4.52 22.66 2.16
C ASP A 3 -3.19 21.94 2.49
N PHE A 4 -2.49 22.37 3.55
CA PHE A 4 -1.23 21.75 3.96
C PHE A 4 -1.46 20.37 4.57
N PHE A 5 -2.44 20.22 5.45
CA PHE A 5 -2.79 18.91 6.02
C PHE A 5 -3.36 17.97 4.96
N ALA A 6 -4.21 18.49 4.06
CA ALA A 6 -4.71 17.74 2.92
C ALA A 6 -3.58 17.25 2.01
N TYR A 7 -2.53 18.05 1.83
CA TYR A 7 -1.33 17.64 1.11
C TYR A 7 -0.57 16.51 1.85
N LEU A 8 -0.36 16.65 3.17
CA LEU A 8 0.29 15.60 3.98
C LEU A 8 -0.46 14.27 3.94
N GLU A 9 -1.80 14.29 4.00
CA GLU A 9 -2.61 13.08 3.88
C GLU A 9 -2.39 12.38 2.52
N LYS A 10 -2.34 13.14 1.42
CA LYS A 10 -2.03 12.57 0.09
C LYS A 10 -0.64 11.96 0.05
N LEU A 11 0.35 12.61 0.68
CA LEU A 11 1.70 12.08 0.80
C LEU A 11 1.75 10.75 1.56
N GLU A 12 1.03 10.63 2.67
CA GLU A 12 0.93 9.37 3.41
C GLU A 12 0.31 8.26 2.55
N LEU A 13 -0.76 8.55 1.82
CA LEU A 13 -1.39 7.58 0.92
C LEU A 13 -0.44 7.12 -0.19
N ILE A 14 0.36 8.03 -0.76
CA ILE A 14 1.42 7.69 -1.70
C ILE A 14 2.42 6.74 -1.03
N ALA A 15 2.89 7.10 0.17
CA ALA A 15 3.89 6.33 0.91
C ALA A 15 3.46 4.89 1.19
N PHE A 16 2.16 4.65 1.43
CA PHE A 16 1.67 3.30 1.72
C PHE A 16 1.28 2.50 0.49
N PHE A 17 0.69 3.13 -0.54
CA PHE A 17 -0.05 2.38 -1.55
C PHE A 17 0.42 2.59 -3.00
N ALA A 18 1.01 3.73 -3.34
CA ALA A 18 1.29 4.08 -4.74
C ALA A 18 2.34 3.18 -5.39
N GLY A 19 3.22 2.54 -4.61
CA GLY A 19 4.26 1.63 -5.11
C GLY A 19 3.73 0.25 -5.51
N PHE A 20 2.54 -0.16 -5.04
CA PHE A 20 2.04 -1.51 -5.28
C PHE A 20 1.82 -1.86 -6.75
N PRO A 21 1.28 -0.98 -7.63
CA PRO A 21 1.15 -1.28 -9.06
C PRO A 21 2.44 -1.71 -9.73
N LEU A 22 3.57 -1.10 -9.37
CA LEU A 22 4.88 -1.51 -9.89
C LEU A 22 5.27 -2.90 -9.38
N ILE A 23 5.08 -3.18 -8.09
CA ILE A 23 5.34 -4.51 -7.52
C ILE A 23 4.48 -5.57 -8.20
N TYR A 24 3.19 -5.29 -8.38
CA TYR A 24 2.28 -6.17 -9.11
C TYR A 24 2.78 -6.43 -10.52
N PHE A 25 3.12 -5.38 -11.27
CA PHE A 25 3.61 -5.50 -12.64
C PHE A 25 4.85 -6.38 -12.72
N LEU A 26 5.85 -6.13 -11.88
CA LEU A 26 7.09 -6.92 -11.86
C LEU A 26 6.82 -8.39 -11.52
N VAL A 27 6.07 -8.66 -10.45
CA VAL A 27 5.77 -10.05 -10.05
C VAL A 27 5.00 -10.80 -11.14
N MET A 28 4.06 -10.13 -11.81
CA MET A 28 3.26 -10.75 -12.86
C MET A 28 4.03 -10.91 -14.17
N ALA A 29 4.91 -9.96 -14.52
CA ALA A 29 5.79 -10.06 -15.69
C ALA A 29 6.76 -11.26 -15.58
N TYR A 30 7.24 -11.55 -14.37
CA TYR A 30 8.15 -12.66 -14.09
C TYR A 30 7.47 -13.90 -13.50
N LYS A 31 6.14 -14.00 -13.59
CA LYS A 31 5.37 -15.06 -12.91
C LYS A 31 5.80 -16.47 -13.34
N SER A 32 6.05 -16.70 -14.63
CA SER A 32 6.42 -18.02 -15.14
C SER A 32 7.79 -18.46 -14.62
N GLN A 33 8.76 -17.53 -14.58
CA GLN A 33 10.10 -17.76 -14.03
C GLN A 33 10.04 -17.98 -12.50
N LEU A 34 9.19 -17.24 -11.79
CA LEU A 34 8.98 -17.44 -10.35
C LEU A 34 8.38 -18.82 -10.05
N GLN A 35 7.41 -19.28 -10.84
CA GLN A 35 6.77 -20.59 -10.67
C GLN A 35 7.71 -21.77 -10.99
N SER A 36 8.61 -21.61 -11.96
CA SER A 36 9.60 -22.63 -12.33
C SER A 36 10.84 -22.67 -11.43
N SER A 37 11.01 -21.67 -10.55
CA SER A 37 12.15 -21.55 -9.64
C SER A 37 12.36 -22.80 -8.78
N LYS A 38 13.61 -23.15 -8.44
CA LYS A 38 13.90 -24.23 -7.48
C LYS A 38 13.49 -23.85 -6.04
N TYR A 39 13.41 -22.55 -5.75
CA TYR A 39 13.14 -22.05 -4.40
C TYR A 39 11.64 -21.95 -4.14
N SER A 40 11.15 -22.70 -3.13
CA SER A 40 9.73 -22.72 -2.73
C SER A 40 9.18 -21.33 -2.40
N PHE A 41 10.01 -20.46 -1.81
CA PHE A 41 9.68 -19.07 -1.52
C PHE A 41 9.29 -18.28 -2.78
N LEU A 42 10.11 -18.33 -3.82
CA LEU A 42 9.88 -17.57 -5.05
C LEU A 42 8.60 -18.01 -5.77
N LYS A 43 8.29 -19.32 -5.74
CA LYS A 43 7.04 -19.86 -6.33
C LYS A 43 5.78 -19.28 -5.71
N GLN A 44 5.86 -18.86 -4.45
CA GLN A 44 4.69 -18.43 -3.69
C GLN A 44 4.45 -16.93 -3.75
N ILE A 45 5.42 -16.12 -4.15
CA ILE A 45 5.30 -14.65 -4.22
C ILE A 45 4.04 -14.22 -5.01
N PRO A 46 3.75 -14.74 -6.23
CA PRO A 46 2.57 -14.31 -6.98
C PRO A 46 1.23 -14.56 -6.26
N ASN A 47 1.19 -15.58 -5.39
CA ASN A 47 -0.02 -15.95 -4.65
C ASN A 47 -0.24 -15.10 -3.39
N HIS A 48 0.79 -14.38 -2.94
CA HIS A 48 0.75 -13.58 -1.71
C HIS A 48 0.67 -12.07 -1.97
N LEU A 49 0.60 -11.62 -3.23
CA LEU A 49 0.43 -10.22 -3.59
C LEU A 49 -0.73 -9.55 -2.85
N SER A 50 -1.91 -10.16 -2.87
CA SER A 50 -3.11 -9.59 -2.23
C SER A 50 -2.96 -9.49 -0.71
N PHE A 51 -2.33 -10.49 -0.09
CA PHE A 51 -2.12 -10.52 1.35
C PHE A 51 -1.05 -9.51 1.78
N GLY A 52 0.05 -9.40 1.01
CA GLY A 52 1.08 -8.37 1.23
C GLY A 52 0.52 -6.96 1.14
N TYR A 53 -0.37 -6.69 0.18
CA TYR A 53 -1.06 -5.41 0.11
C TYR A 53 -1.98 -5.16 1.30
N ALA A 54 -2.79 -6.16 1.67
CA ALA A 54 -3.68 -6.05 2.83
C ALA A 54 -2.89 -5.78 4.13
N LEU A 55 -1.68 -6.33 4.25
CA LEU A 55 -0.76 -6.02 5.34
C LEU A 55 -0.26 -4.57 5.29
N ALA A 56 0.05 -4.01 4.11
CA ALA A 56 0.37 -2.59 3.97
C ALA A 56 -0.81 -1.70 4.41
N VAL A 57 -2.05 -2.08 4.06
CA VAL A 57 -3.26 -1.40 4.53
C VAL A 57 -3.38 -1.49 6.06
N LEU A 58 -3.13 -2.66 6.64
CA LEU A 58 -3.16 -2.83 8.09
C LEU A 58 -2.12 -1.95 8.81
N LEU A 59 -0.91 -1.82 8.24
CA LEU A 59 0.12 -0.91 8.76
C LEU A 59 -0.32 0.55 8.68
N TYR A 60 -0.96 0.97 7.59
CA TYR A 60 -1.53 2.31 7.46
C TYR A 60 -2.60 2.58 8.54
N VAL A 61 -3.52 1.65 8.73
CA VAL A 61 -4.55 1.72 9.78
C VAL A 61 -3.90 1.80 11.16
N GLY A 62 -2.91 0.96 11.44
CA GLY A 62 -2.17 0.97 12.71
C GLY A 62 -1.48 2.30 12.96
N MET A 63 -0.86 2.88 11.93
CA MET A 63 -0.26 4.23 12.02
C MET A 63 -1.32 5.29 12.33
N LYS A 64 -2.48 5.26 11.68
CA LYS A 64 -3.57 6.22 11.92
C LYS A 64 -4.15 6.11 13.33
N VAL A 65 -4.34 4.88 13.82
CA VAL A 65 -4.76 4.64 15.21
C VAL A 65 -3.71 5.17 16.20
N TYR A 66 -2.43 4.88 15.96
CA TYR A 66 -1.34 5.36 16.82
C TYR A 66 -1.26 6.90 16.87
N GLN A 67 -1.36 7.57 15.71
CA GLN A 67 -1.39 9.03 15.62
C GLN A 67 -2.50 9.63 16.51
N GLN A 68 -3.69 9.03 16.53
CA GLN A 68 -4.80 9.53 17.33
C GLN A 68 -4.65 9.28 18.82
N VAL A 69 -4.23 8.07 19.21
CA VAL A 69 -4.01 7.72 20.62
C VAL A 69 -2.93 8.62 21.23
N SER A 70 -1.92 9.00 20.45
CA SER A 70 -0.84 9.87 20.92
C SER A 70 -1.25 11.35 21.11
N ASN A 71 -2.37 11.80 20.55
CA ASN A 71 -2.77 13.21 20.54
C ASN A 71 -3.53 13.68 21.81
N GLN A 72 -3.46 12.93 22.92
CA GLN A 72 -4.00 13.29 24.25
C GLN A 72 -5.52 13.48 24.40
N ASP A 73 -6.28 13.65 23.31
CA ASP A 73 -7.74 13.81 23.33
C ASP A 73 -8.54 12.48 23.41
N GLY A 74 -7.85 11.35 23.57
CA GLY A 74 -8.46 10.02 23.55
C GLY A 74 -8.84 9.55 22.14
N PHE A 75 -9.02 8.23 21.98
CA PHE A 75 -9.35 7.64 20.69
C PHE A 75 -10.85 7.81 20.38
N HIS A 76 -11.15 8.56 19.31
CA HIS A 76 -12.49 8.67 18.74
C HIS A 76 -12.48 8.20 17.28
N PHE A 77 -13.23 7.12 17.00
CA PHE A 77 -13.27 6.50 15.67
C PHE A 77 -13.68 7.47 14.55
N SER A 78 -14.56 8.44 14.84
CA SER A 78 -14.95 9.49 13.91
C SER A 78 -13.75 10.28 13.37
N ASN A 79 -12.71 10.46 14.19
CA ASN A 79 -11.55 11.27 13.84
C ASN A 79 -10.69 10.61 12.76
N LEU A 80 -10.86 9.31 12.49
CA LEU A 80 -10.11 8.59 11.44
C LEU A 80 -10.52 9.04 10.04
N PHE A 81 -11.64 9.74 9.92
CA PHE A 81 -12.24 10.16 8.66
C PHE A 81 -12.39 11.68 8.55
N ILE A 82 -11.84 12.43 9.52
CA ILE A 82 -11.85 13.90 9.51
C ILE A 82 -10.67 14.34 8.64
N GLY A 83 -10.97 15.06 7.55
CA GLY A 83 -9.98 15.57 6.62
C GLY A 83 -10.57 15.83 5.24
N ASP A 84 -9.92 16.69 4.46
CA ASP A 84 -10.38 17.05 3.11
C ASP A 84 -10.28 15.86 2.14
N ASN A 85 -9.41 14.87 2.42
CA ASN A 85 -9.25 13.66 1.61
C ASN A 85 -10.02 12.45 2.12
N ARG A 86 -11.11 12.64 2.89
CA ARG A 86 -11.90 11.55 3.49
C ARG A 86 -12.23 10.40 2.53
N TYR A 87 -12.52 10.70 1.27
CA TYR A 87 -12.85 9.68 0.26
C TYR A 87 -11.67 8.75 -0.03
N TYR A 88 -10.45 9.28 -0.12
CA TYR A 88 -9.25 8.49 -0.32
C TYR A 88 -8.88 7.68 0.92
N ILE A 89 -9.15 8.21 2.11
CA ILE A 89 -8.93 7.49 3.38
C ILE A 89 -9.91 6.31 3.51
N ILE A 90 -11.20 6.55 3.24
CA ILE A 90 -12.21 5.48 3.21
C ILE A 90 -11.81 4.42 2.18
N TRP A 91 -11.37 4.87 0.99
CA TRP A 91 -10.87 3.96 -0.03
C TRP A 91 -9.66 3.17 0.48
N ALA A 92 -8.68 3.80 1.12
CA ALA A 92 -7.53 3.10 1.69
C ALA A 92 -7.93 2.00 2.68
N TYR A 93 -8.89 2.27 3.57
CA TYR A 93 -9.40 1.28 4.51
C TYR A 93 -10.21 0.16 3.85
N ALA A 94 -10.88 0.44 2.72
CA ALA A 94 -11.55 -0.61 1.94
C ALA A 94 -10.55 -1.71 1.51
N GLY A 95 -9.26 -1.38 1.39
CA GLY A 95 -8.19 -2.35 1.12
C GLY A 95 -8.06 -3.48 2.15
N LEU A 96 -8.60 -3.33 3.37
CA LEU A 96 -8.64 -4.43 4.35
C LEU A 96 -9.46 -5.63 3.86
N ILE A 97 -10.41 -5.40 2.94
CA ILE A 97 -11.23 -6.47 2.36
C ILE A 97 -10.37 -7.53 1.66
N PHE A 98 -9.18 -7.18 1.17
CA PHE A 98 -8.26 -8.11 0.51
C PHE A 98 -7.60 -9.12 1.47
N TRP A 99 -7.80 -8.96 2.78
CA TRP A 99 -7.49 -9.98 3.76
C TRP A 99 -8.45 -11.19 3.68
N LEU A 100 -9.64 -10.98 3.13
CA LEU A 100 -10.66 -12.02 3.06
C LEU A 100 -10.25 -13.14 2.08
N PRO A 101 -10.51 -14.41 2.45
CA PRO A 101 -10.01 -15.56 1.71
C PRO A 101 -10.56 -15.70 0.29
N PHE A 102 -11.67 -15.04 -0.05
CA PHE A 102 -12.26 -15.06 -1.39
C PHE A 102 -11.65 -13.99 -2.33
N LEU A 103 -11.03 -12.93 -1.79
CA LEU A 103 -10.35 -11.90 -2.59
C LEU A 103 -8.85 -12.12 -2.70
N LYS A 104 -8.26 -12.92 -1.81
CA LYS A 104 -6.81 -13.21 -1.86
C LYS A 104 -6.34 -13.74 -3.22
N SER A 105 -7.20 -14.49 -3.93
CA SER A 105 -6.93 -15.08 -5.24
C SER A 105 -7.10 -14.12 -6.42
N LYS A 106 -7.51 -12.87 -6.17
CA LYS A 106 -7.81 -11.87 -7.22
C LYS A 106 -6.85 -10.67 -7.12
N PRO A 107 -5.54 -10.85 -7.40
CA PRO A 107 -4.55 -9.78 -7.25
C PRO A 107 -4.81 -8.60 -8.21
N ILE A 108 -5.58 -8.80 -9.28
CA ILE A 108 -5.99 -7.72 -10.18
C ILE A 108 -6.93 -6.70 -9.51
N LEU A 109 -7.76 -7.12 -8.55
CA LEU A 109 -8.62 -6.19 -7.81
C LEU A 109 -7.79 -5.28 -6.89
N VAL A 110 -6.70 -5.83 -6.36
CA VAL A 110 -5.72 -5.11 -5.54
C VAL A 110 -4.96 -4.09 -6.38
N LEU A 111 -4.59 -4.46 -7.61
CA LEU A 111 -4.06 -3.50 -8.58
C LEU A 111 -5.04 -2.35 -8.80
N LEU A 112 -6.31 -2.64 -9.15
CA LEU A 112 -7.32 -1.61 -9.40
C LEU A 112 -7.50 -0.67 -8.21
N HIS A 113 -7.52 -1.23 -7.00
CA HIS A 113 -7.60 -0.45 -5.77
C HIS A 113 -6.41 0.49 -5.59
N SER A 114 -5.20 -0.04 -5.76
CA SER A 114 -3.95 0.72 -5.56
C SER A 114 -3.67 1.76 -6.66
N LEU A 115 -4.22 1.58 -7.87
CA LEU A 115 -4.07 2.53 -8.97
C LEU A 115 -4.58 3.93 -8.63
N VAL A 116 -5.61 4.05 -7.79
CA VAL A 116 -6.11 5.36 -7.33
C VAL A 116 -4.99 6.18 -6.69
N PHE A 117 -4.15 5.56 -5.85
CA PHE A 117 -3.04 6.23 -5.18
C PHE A 117 -1.85 6.48 -6.10
N PHE A 118 -1.62 5.57 -7.05
CA PHE A 118 -0.63 5.79 -8.09
C PHE A 118 -0.98 6.99 -8.98
N PHE A 119 -2.26 7.18 -9.31
CA PHE A 119 -2.69 8.36 -10.04
C PHE A 119 -2.58 9.66 -9.23
N ILE A 120 -2.74 9.62 -7.90
CA ILE A 120 -2.42 10.79 -7.05
C ILE A 120 -0.94 11.18 -7.20
N PHE A 121 -0.04 10.19 -7.19
CA PHE A 121 1.39 10.44 -7.43
C PHE A 121 1.65 11.03 -8.82
N LEU A 122 1.09 10.43 -9.88
CA LEU A 122 1.23 10.95 -11.24
C LEU A 122 0.66 12.37 -11.39
N PHE A 123 -0.42 12.68 -10.67
CA PHE A 123 -1.02 14.00 -10.68
C PHE A 123 -0.06 15.07 -10.14
N PHE A 124 0.72 14.79 -9.09
CA PHE A 124 1.75 15.74 -8.64
C PHE A 124 2.87 15.95 -9.65
N ILE A 125 3.27 14.91 -10.39
CA ILE A 125 4.21 15.06 -11.50
C ILE A 125 3.60 15.94 -12.60
N TYR A 126 2.34 15.68 -12.96
CA TYR A 126 1.62 16.47 -13.96
C TYR A 126 1.55 17.95 -13.58
N LEU A 127 1.16 18.28 -12.34
CA LEU A 127 1.10 19.68 -11.89
C LEU A 127 2.46 20.38 -12.00
N TYR A 128 3.54 19.71 -11.64
CA TYR A 128 4.89 20.29 -11.75
C TYR A 128 5.32 20.54 -13.19
N ILE A 129 5.03 19.59 -14.10
CA ILE A 129 5.33 19.76 -15.53
C ILE A 129 4.59 20.97 -16.11
N ASN A 130 3.38 21.27 -15.62
CA ASN A 130 2.60 22.45 -16.04
C ASN A 130 2.94 23.73 -15.24
N GLY A 131 3.91 23.68 -14.33
CA GLY A 131 4.31 24.84 -13.51
C GLY A 131 3.33 25.18 -12.38
N GLU A 132 2.37 24.29 -12.07
CA GLU A 132 1.34 24.47 -11.04
C GLU A 132 1.75 23.92 -9.66
N ALA A 133 2.89 23.23 -9.58
CA ALA A 133 3.43 22.73 -8.32
C ALA A 133 4.90 23.07 -8.16
N GLU A 134 5.31 23.31 -6.91
CA GLU A 134 6.71 23.55 -6.58
C GLU A 134 7.55 22.27 -6.68
N LYS A 135 8.85 22.43 -6.96
CA LYS A 135 9.83 21.34 -6.98
C LYS A 135 9.83 20.50 -5.69
N ALA A 136 9.57 21.13 -4.54
CA ALA A 136 9.48 20.45 -3.25
C ALA A 136 8.37 19.39 -3.22
N VAL A 137 7.21 19.68 -3.83
CA VAL A 137 6.05 18.77 -3.88
C VAL A 137 6.42 17.47 -4.58
N VAL A 138 7.05 17.57 -5.77
CA VAL A 138 7.46 16.39 -6.55
C VAL A 138 8.61 15.64 -5.89
N THR A 139 9.56 16.36 -5.28
CA THR A 139 10.69 15.73 -4.60
C THR A 139 10.19 14.85 -3.45
N ASN A 140 9.28 15.39 -2.62
CA ASN A 140 8.71 14.68 -1.48
C ASN A 140 7.83 13.50 -1.93
N SER A 141 6.97 13.70 -2.93
CA SER A 141 6.11 12.63 -3.44
C SER A 141 6.90 11.49 -4.10
N THR A 142 8.00 11.81 -4.79
CA THR A 142 8.90 10.81 -5.39
C THR A 142 9.65 10.01 -4.33
N GLN A 143 10.15 10.66 -3.28
CA GLN A 143 10.77 9.96 -2.15
C GLN A 143 9.78 9.01 -1.47
N LEU A 144 8.55 9.47 -1.22
CA LEU A 144 7.53 8.63 -0.60
C LEU A 144 7.04 7.51 -1.52
N TYR A 145 6.98 7.73 -2.83
CA TYR A 145 6.73 6.68 -3.80
C TYR A 145 7.82 5.59 -3.74
N PHE A 146 9.10 5.98 -3.62
CA PHE A 146 10.19 5.02 -3.42
C PHE A 146 10.03 4.23 -2.12
N TYR A 147 9.70 4.88 -1.00
CA TYR A 147 9.38 4.19 0.25
C TYR A 147 8.18 3.27 0.12
N SER A 148 7.18 3.63 -0.69
CA SER A 148 6.04 2.77 -0.98
C SER A 148 6.42 1.48 -1.69
N ILE A 149 7.33 1.56 -2.67
CA ILE A 149 7.86 0.37 -3.35
C ILE A 149 8.55 -0.53 -2.33
N LEU A 150 9.42 0.02 -1.48
CA LEU A 150 10.13 -0.74 -0.45
C LEU A 150 9.17 -1.40 0.54
N LEU A 151 8.19 -0.64 1.05
CA LEU A 151 7.18 -1.13 1.98
C LEU A 151 6.37 -2.27 1.37
N ASN A 152 5.84 -2.09 0.16
CA ASN A 152 5.03 -3.11 -0.49
C ASN A 152 5.84 -4.36 -0.89
N CYS A 153 7.11 -4.19 -1.25
CA CYS A 153 8.02 -5.32 -1.42
C CYS A 153 8.20 -6.07 -0.10
N PHE A 154 8.50 -5.35 0.99
CA PHE A 154 8.66 -5.93 2.31
C PHE A 154 7.41 -6.68 2.77
N THR A 155 6.21 -6.10 2.63
CA THR A 155 4.98 -6.76 3.09
C THR A 155 4.67 -8.03 2.31
N VAL A 156 4.94 -8.07 1.00
CA VAL A 156 4.79 -9.29 0.17
C VAL A 156 5.81 -10.36 0.56
N LEU A 157 7.08 -9.99 0.78
CA LEU A 157 8.12 -10.93 1.21
C LEU A 157 7.84 -11.47 2.61
N PHE A 158 7.38 -10.61 3.52
CA PHE A 158 7.02 -10.97 4.89
C PHE A 158 5.82 -11.91 4.91
N ALA A 159 4.76 -11.59 4.17
CA ALA A 159 3.60 -12.44 3.96
C ALA A 159 3.99 -13.85 3.48
N THR A 160 4.85 -13.91 2.46
CA THR A 160 5.32 -15.18 1.88
C THR A 160 6.13 -15.98 2.90
N THR A 161 6.99 -15.31 3.68
CA THR A 161 7.81 -15.95 4.72
C THR A 161 6.93 -16.54 5.84
N LEU A 162 5.96 -15.77 6.33
CA LEU A 162 5.03 -16.24 7.36
C LEU A 162 4.28 -17.49 6.90
N PHE A 163 3.76 -17.48 5.66
CA PHE A 163 3.03 -18.63 5.14
C PHE A 163 3.90 -19.89 5.09
N LEU A 164 5.18 -19.78 4.70
CA LEU A 164 6.09 -20.92 4.67
C LEU A 164 6.38 -21.49 6.06
N ILE A 165 6.58 -20.62 7.06
CA ILE A 165 6.84 -21.03 8.44
C ILE A 165 5.63 -21.80 8.98
N PHE A 166 4.43 -21.23 8.86
CA PHE A 166 3.22 -21.88 9.37
C PHE A 166 2.81 -23.14 8.59
N SER A 167 3.12 -23.21 7.29
CA SER A 167 2.84 -24.40 6.47
C SER A 167 3.77 -25.57 6.77
N ARG A 168 5.00 -25.31 7.22
CA ARG A 168 5.94 -26.35 7.66
C ARG A 168 5.51 -26.99 8.97
N ASN A 169 5.04 -26.19 9.92
CA ASN A 169 4.62 -26.68 11.24
C ASN A 169 3.36 -27.57 11.20
N LYS A 170 2.53 -27.48 10.15
CA LYS A 170 1.37 -28.37 9.94
C LYS A 170 1.72 -29.75 9.38
N LYS A 171 2.96 -29.96 8.91
CA LYS A 171 3.42 -31.24 8.35
C LYS A 171 4.31 -32.05 9.31
N SER A 172 4.56 -31.51 10.50
CA SER A 172 5.18 -32.22 11.63
C SER A 172 4.10 -32.64 12.61
#